data_AF-A0AAV9DK78-F1
#
_entry.id   AF-A0AAV9DK78-F1
#
_cell.length_a   1.000
_cell.length_b   1.000
_cell.length_c   1.000
_cell.angle_alpha   90.00
_cell.angle_beta   90.00
_cell.angle_gamma   90.00
#
_symmetry.space_group_name_H-M   'P 1'
#
loop_
_entity.id
_entity.type
_entity.pdbx_description
1 polymer ?
#
loop_
_entity_poly.entity_id
_entity_poly.type
_entity_poly.pdbx_seq_one_letter_code
_entity_poly.pdbx_strand_id
1 'polypeptide(L)'
;MVGVWLSSGILLSNVFSTNIFLIGLQYLAGNITGGNARCIAMLLAFQEAIKDYSTPPEKTLIRDSTAKIGSYVSFLIECRPLSISMGNAIRFLKNRIAKLSLTLSESEAKASLQSDIDRFINEKIALADKVIVRHAVTKISDGDVLLTYGSSCVIEMILSYAHELGKQFRVVVVDSRPKLEGQVLLRKLVAKGVSCTYTHINAISYIMHEVTRVFLGASSVLSNGTVYSRVGTACVAMVAHAFRVPVIICCEAYKFHERVQLDSICSNELVYS
;
A
#
# COMPACT_ATOMS: atom_id res chain seq x y z
N MET A 1 -16.90 -18.94 6.57
CA MET A 1 -17.10 -19.17 5.13
C MET A 1 -15.80 -19.46 4.38
N VAL A 2 -14.64 -18.92 4.78
CA VAL A 2 -13.30 -19.22 4.20
C VAL A 2 -12.91 -20.72 4.27
N GLY A 3 -13.33 -21.43 5.32
CA GLY A 3 -13.02 -22.87 5.52
C GLY A 3 -13.67 -23.83 4.51
N VAL A 4 -14.73 -23.40 3.80
CA VAL A 4 -15.39 -24.22 2.77
C VAL A 4 -14.59 -24.22 1.45
N TRP A 5 -13.79 -23.18 1.24
CA TRP A 5 -13.03 -22.97 0.01
C TRP A 5 -11.67 -23.69 0.04
N LEU A 6 -11.01 -23.76 1.20
CA LEU A 6 -9.67 -24.35 1.36
C LEU A 6 -9.65 -25.87 1.14
N SER A 7 -10.74 -26.59 1.42
CA SER A 7 -10.85 -28.04 1.21
C SER A 7 -10.92 -28.45 -0.27
N SER A 8 -11.09 -27.47 -1.16
CA SER A 8 -11.47 -27.67 -2.56
C SER A 8 -10.48 -27.07 -3.55
N GLY A 9 -9.19 -26.94 -3.20
CA GLY A 9 -8.18 -26.16 -3.95
C GLY A 9 -8.09 -26.44 -5.47
N ILE A 10 -8.56 -27.61 -5.93
CA ILE A 10 -8.63 -28.01 -7.36
C ILE A 10 -9.90 -27.48 -8.06
N LEU A 11 -11.01 -27.29 -7.34
CA LEU A 11 -12.27 -26.77 -7.89
C LEU A 11 -12.28 -25.24 -8.00
N LEU A 12 -11.51 -24.53 -7.16
CA LEU A 12 -11.44 -23.06 -7.17
C LEU A 12 -10.61 -22.48 -8.31
N SER A 13 -9.55 -23.16 -8.74
CA SER A 13 -8.76 -22.76 -9.91
C SER A 13 -9.57 -22.77 -11.21
N ASN A 14 -10.67 -23.53 -11.26
CA ASN A 14 -11.57 -23.54 -12.42
C ASN A 14 -12.53 -22.34 -12.44
N VAL A 15 -12.72 -21.65 -11.31
CA VAL A 15 -13.65 -20.52 -11.18
C VAL A 15 -12.93 -19.17 -11.32
N PHE A 16 -11.69 -19.09 -10.84
CA PHE A 16 -10.85 -17.90 -10.83
C PHE A 16 -9.55 -18.12 -11.59
N SER A 17 -9.02 -17.06 -12.22
CA SER A 17 -7.64 -17.11 -12.76
C SER A 17 -6.67 -17.53 -11.64
N THR A 18 -5.78 -18.46 -11.94
CA THR A 18 -4.80 -19.03 -11.00
C THR A 18 -4.06 -17.95 -10.21
N ASN A 19 -3.69 -16.85 -10.87
CA ASN A 19 -2.97 -15.74 -10.23
C ASN A 19 -3.81 -14.96 -9.21
N ILE A 20 -5.12 -14.80 -9.46
CA ILE A 20 -6.02 -14.14 -8.50
C ILE A 20 -6.16 -14.98 -7.23
N PHE A 21 -6.30 -16.30 -7.40
CA PHE A 21 -6.40 -17.22 -6.28
C PHE A 21 -5.12 -17.22 -5.43
N LEU A 22 -3.95 -17.32 -6.07
CA LEU A 22 -2.64 -17.30 -5.39
C LEU A 22 -2.42 -16.01 -4.59
N ILE A 23 -2.77 -14.86 -5.16
CA ILE A 23 -2.65 -13.58 -4.45
C ILE A 23 -3.62 -13.49 -3.27
N GLY A 24 -4.85 -14.00 -3.41
CA GLY A 24 -5.79 -14.10 -2.30
C GLY A 24 -5.20 -14.87 -1.11
N LEU A 25 -4.55 -16.02 -1.37
CA LEU A 25 -3.86 -16.79 -0.33
C LEU A 25 -2.69 -16.03 0.29
N GLN A 26 -1.90 -15.29 -0.52
CA GLN A 26 -0.80 -14.47 -0.01
C GLN A 26 -1.30 -13.30 0.86
N TYR A 27 -2.47 -12.74 0.58
CA TYR A 27 -3.10 -11.73 1.43
C TYR A 27 -3.60 -12.32 2.74
N LEU A 28 -4.23 -13.49 2.69
CA LEU A 28 -4.72 -14.21 3.87
C LEU A 28 -3.56 -14.59 4.81
N ALA A 29 -2.47 -15.14 4.24
CA ALA A 29 -1.26 -15.49 4.99
C ALA A 29 -0.50 -14.26 5.52
N GLY A 30 -0.80 -13.06 5.01
CA GLY A 30 -0.08 -11.84 5.37
C GLY A 30 1.34 -11.77 4.83
N ASN A 31 1.67 -12.52 3.76
CA ASN A 31 2.97 -12.50 3.11
C ASN A 31 3.20 -11.20 2.32
N ILE A 32 2.14 -10.65 1.71
CA ILE A 32 2.17 -9.34 1.07
C ILE A 32 1.53 -8.32 2.01
N THR A 33 2.36 -7.46 2.58
CA THR A 33 1.96 -6.39 3.48
C THR A 33 2.23 -5.01 2.88
N GLY A 34 1.40 -4.03 3.23
CA GLY A 34 1.55 -2.64 2.78
C GLY A 34 0.66 -2.28 1.58
N GLY A 35 0.23 -1.01 1.55
CA GLY A 35 -0.75 -0.54 0.56
C GLY A 35 -0.26 -0.60 -0.90
N ASN A 36 1.01 -0.28 -1.16
CA ASN A 36 1.59 -0.33 -2.52
C ASN A 36 1.78 -1.77 -2.99
N ALA A 37 2.43 -2.61 -2.19
CA ALA A 37 2.71 -3.99 -2.55
C ALA A 37 1.42 -4.78 -2.83
N ARG A 38 0.39 -4.60 -1.99
CA ARG A 38 -0.94 -5.17 -2.23
C ARG A 38 -1.56 -4.63 -3.54
N CYS A 39 -1.54 -3.32 -3.76
CA CYS A 39 -2.11 -2.72 -4.97
C CYS A 39 -1.41 -3.19 -6.25
N ILE A 40 -0.08 -3.21 -6.28
CA ILE A 40 0.70 -3.67 -7.44
C ILE A 40 0.41 -5.14 -7.71
N ALA A 41 0.48 -6.01 -6.69
CA ALA A 41 0.22 -7.44 -6.86
C ALA A 41 -1.19 -7.69 -7.43
N MET A 42 -2.22 -7.02 -6.90
CA MET A 42 -3.59 -7.12 -7.42
C MET A 42 -3.68 -6.72 -8.89
N LEU A 43 -3.08 -5.58 -9.26
CA LEU A 43 -3.11 -5.08 -10.62
C LEU A 43 -2.40 -6.00 -11.61
N LEU A 44 -1.25 -6.58 -11.22
CA LEU A 44 -0.54 -7.57 -12.03
C LEU A 44 -1.39 -8.84 -12.24
N ALA A 45 -2.07 -9.33 -11.20
CA ALA A 45 -2.99 -10.47 -11.40
C ALA A 45 -4.23 -10.11 -12.22
N PHE A 46 -4.73 -8.88 -12.16
CA PHE A 46 -5.77 -8.43 -13.09
C PHE A 46 -5.26 -8.38 -14.53
N GLN A 47 -4.02 -7.96 -14.79
CA GLN A 47 -3.46 -8.01 -16.16
C GLN A 47 -3.42 -9.42 -16.72
N GLU A 48 -2.93 -10.39 -15.95
CA GLU A 48 -2.91 -11.79 -16.36
C GLU A 48 -4.34 -12.34 -16.55
N ALA A 49 -5.26 -12.02 -15.63
CA ALA A 49 -6.64 -12.45 -15.76
C ALA A 49 -7.37 -11.82 -16.97
N ILE A 50 -7.01 -10.59 -17.36
CA ILE A 50 -7.52 -9.92 -18.57
C ILE A 50 -6.92 -10.53 -19.84
N LYS A 51 -5.65 -10.96 -19.78
CA LYS A 51 -4.96 -11.65 -20.87
C LYS A 51 -5.67 -12.96 -21.23
N ASP A 52 -5.96 -13.77 -20.21
CA ASP A 52 -6.58 -15.10 -20.35
C ASP A 52 -8.10 -15.06 -20.52
N TYR A 53 -8.74 -13.91 -20.26
CA TYR A 53 -10.17 -13.73 -20.42
C TYR A 53 -10.61 -13.97 -21.88
N SER A 54 -11.84 -14.42 -22.11
CA SER A 54 -12.45 -14.49 -23.45
C SER A 54 -13.94 -14.16 -23.34
N THR A 55 -14.47 -13.32 -24.23
CA THR A 55 -15.88 -12.92 -24.14
C THR A 55 -16.79 -14.06 -24.61
N PRO A 56 -17.77 -14.48 -23.80
CA PRO A 56 -18.79 -15.43 -24.25
C PRO A 56 -19.61 -14.84 -25.43
N PRO A 57 -20.00 -15.65 -26.43
CA PRO A 57 -20.65 -15.16 -27.65
C PRO A 57 -21.96 -14.40 -27.40
N GLU A 58 -22.64 -14.66 -26.28
CA GLU A 58 -23.93 -14.03 -25.92
C GLU A 58 -23.77 -12.74 -25.10
N LYS A 59 -22.53 -12.30 -24.81
CA LYS A 59 -22.27 -11.17 -23.92
C LYS A 59 -21.42 -10.10 -24.58
N THR A 60 -21.59 -8.86 -24.12
CA THR A 60 -20.70 -7.77 -24.48
C THR A 60 -19.47 -7.78 -23.60
N LEU A 61 -18.31 -7.49 -24.20
CA LEU A 61 -17.01 -7.44 -23.53
C LEU A 61 -17.05 -6.57 -22.26
N ILE A 62 -17.61 -5.36 -22.35
CA ILE A 62 -17.67 -4.40 -21.23
C ILE A 62 -18.46 -4.98 -20.05
N ARG A 63 -19.64 -5.56 -20.32
CA ARG A 63 -20.53 -6.08 -19.27
C ARG A 63 -19.92 -7.28 -18.57
N ASP A 64 -19.40 -8.25 -19.34
CA ASP A 64 -18.88 -9.49 -18.77
C ASP A 64 -17.52 -9.29 -18.08
N SER A 65 -16.61 -8.50 -18.66
CA SER A 65 -15.33 -8.15 -18.01
C SER A 65 -15.55 -7.38 -16.70
N THR A 66 -16.50 -6.43 -16.65
CA THR A 66 -16.84 -5.71 -15.42
C THR A 66 -17.36 -6.68 -14.34
N ALA A 67 -18.22 -7.62 -14.71
CA ALA A 67 -18.74 -8.64 -13.80
C ALA A 67 -17.63 -9.57 -13.30
N LYS A 68 -16.71 -9.98 -14.18
CA LYS A 68 -15.58 -10.86 -13.84
C LYS A 68 -14.57 -10.19 -12.91
N ILE A 69 -14.22 -8.92 -13.17
CA ILE A 69 -13.42 -8.13 -12.20
C ILE A 69 -14.18 -7.99 -10.88
N GLY A 70 -15.50 -7.80 -10.92
CA GLY A 70 -16.35 -7.80 -9.73
C GLY A 70 -16.21 -9.06 -8.88
N SER A 71 -16.25 -10.25 -9.49
CA SER A 71 -16.11 -11.52 -8.78
C SER A 71 -14.71 -11.72 -8.19
N TYR A 72 -13.66 -11.31 -8.90
CA TYR A 72 -12.28 -11.31 -8.36
C TYR A 72 -12.16 -10.41 -7.14
N VAL A 73 -12.73 -9.22 -7.20
CA VAL A 73 -12.73 -8.27 -6.08
C VAL A 73 -13.47 -8.85 -4.87
N SER A 74 -14.63 -9.46 -5.07
CA SER A 74 -15.36 -10.14 -3.99
C SER A 74 -14.54 -11.23 -3.32
N PHE A 75 -13.85 -12.08 -4.10
CA PHE A 75 -12.96 -13.10 -3.56
C PHE A 75 -11.80 -12.50 -2.75
N LEU A 76 -11.16 -11.44 -3.25
CA LEU A 76 -10.06 -10.78 -2.53
C LEU A 76 -10.53 -10.13 -1.22
N ILE A 77 -11.75 -9.58 -1.17
CA ILE A 77 -12.35 -9.03 0.06
C ILE A 77 -12.50 -10.12 1.12
N GLU A 78 -12.98 -11.31 0.74
CA GLU A 78 -13.11 -12.46 1.65
C GLU A 78 -11.76 -12.94 2.18
N CYS A 79 -10.70 -12.84 1.37
CA CYS A 79 -9.34 -13.18 1.83
C CYS A 79 -8.81 -12.16 2.83
N ARG A 80 -9.01 -10.86 2.54
CA ARG A 80 -8.59 -9.75 3.41
C ARG A 80 -9.26 -8.44 2.97
N PRO A 81 -9.80 -7.62 3.88
CA PRO A 81 -10.37 -6.32 3.54
C PRO A 81 -9.43 -5.47 2.68
N LEU A 82 -9.96 -4.89 1.61
CA LEU A 82 -9.16 -4.12 0.64
C LEU A 82 -8.58 -2.87 1.30
N SER A 83 -7.31 -2.56 0.98
CA SER A 83 -6.77 -1.25 1.32
C SER A 83 -7.41 -0.17 0.44
N ILE A 84 -7.39 1.07 0.92
CA ILE A 84 -7.87 2.24 0.18
C ILE A 84 -7.14 2.37 -1.18
N SER A 85 -5.83 2.10 -1.20
CA SER A 85 -5.05 2.04 -2.44
C SER A 85 -5.63 1.07 -3.48
N MET A 86 -6.01 -0.14 -3.06
CA MET A 86 -6.62 -1.15 -3.93
C MET A 86 -8.02 -0.70 -4.39
N GLY A 87 -8.84 -0.15 -3.49
CA GLY A 87 -10.17 0.35 -3.82
C GLY A 87 -10.13 1.45 -4.89
N ASN A 88 -9.21 2.40 -4.76
CA ASN A 88 -9.00 3.45 -5.75
C ASN A 88 -8.51 2.89 -7.10
N ALA A 89 -7.61 1.92 -7.10
CA ALA A 89 -7.13 1.26 -8.32
C ALA A 89 -8.24 0.44 -9.01
N ILE A 90 -9.09 -0.25 -8.25
CA ILE A 90 -10.27 -0.96 -8.78
C ILE A 90 -11.25 0.04 -9.40
N ARG A 91 -11.53 1.17 -8.73
CA ARG A 91 -12.39 2.24 -9.27
C ARG A 91 -11.83 2.79 -10.58
N PHE A 92 -10.51 3.02 -10.63
CA PHE A 92 -9.82 3.43 -11.86
C PHE A 92 -10.02 2.40 -13.00
N LEU A 93 -9.75 1.11 -12.73
CA LEU A 93 -9.87 0.07 -13.76
C LEU A 93 -11.31 -0.10 -14.25
N LYS A 94 -12.29 -0.15 -13.34
CA LYS A 94 -13.72 -0.22 -13.71
C LYS A 94 -14.15 0.97 -14.57
N ASN A 95 -13.65 2.17 -14.26
CA ASN A 95 -13.91 3.36 -15.07
C ASN A 95 -13.27 3.29 -16.46
N ARG A 96 -12.12 2.61 -16.62
CA ARG A 96 -11.52 2.37 -17.94
C ARG A 96 -12.32 1.37 -18.75
N ILE A 97 -12.74 0.27 -18.14
CA ILE A 97 -13.59 -0.75 -18.79
C ILE A 97 -14.90 -0.11 -19.28
N ALA A 98 -15.56 0.70 -18.46
CA ALA A 98 -16.79 1.38 -18.82
C ALA A 98 -16.65 2.39 -19.97
N LYS A 99 -15.43 2.86 -20.26
CA LYS A 99 -15.12 3.85 -21.31
C LYS A 99 -14.48 3.22 -22.55
N LEU A 100 -14.40 1.90 -22.63
CA LEU A 100 -13.90 1.23 -23.83
C LEU A 100 -14.81 1.52 -25.02
N SER A 101 -14.21 1.80 -26.18
CA SER A 101 -14.98 1.96 -27.42
C SER A 101 -15.56 0.62 -27.87
N LEU A 102 -16.82 0.64 -28.31
CA LEU A 102 -17.51 -0.53 -28.88
C LEU A 102 -16.94 -0.95 -30.24
N THR A 103 -16.12 -0.10 -30.87
CA THR A 103 -15.50 -0.39 -32.17
C THR A 103 -14.23 -1.23 -32.06
N LEU A 104 -13.67 -1.39 -30.87
CA LEU A 104 -12.44 -2.13 -30.66
C LEU A 104 -12.69 -3.63 -30.70
N SER A 105 -11.77 -4.36 -31.33
CA SER A 105 -11.70 -5.80 -31.16
C SER A 105 -11.38 -6.18 -29.72
N GLU A 106 -11.71 -7.41 -29.33
CA GLU A 106 -11.40 -7.91 -27.98
C GLU A 106 -9.90 -7.83 -27.67
N SER A 107 -9.04 -8.14 -28.64
CA SER A 107 -7.58 -8.07 -28.48
C SER A 107 -7.10 -6.64 -28.22
N GLU A 108 -7.61 -5.67 -28.97
CA GLU A 108 -7.24 -4.26 -28.80
C GLU A 108 -7.73 -3.71 -27.46
N ALA A 109 -8.95 -4.08 -27.05
CA ALA A 109 -9.49 -3.69 -25.76
C ALA A 109 -8.67 -4.26 -24.59
N LYS A 110 -8.27 -5.53 -24.65
CA LYS A 110 -7.37 -6.15 -23.66
C LYS A 110 -6.02 -5.45 -23.60
N ALA A 111 -5.39 -5.22 -24.74
CA ALA A 111 -4.10 -4.52 -24.82
C ALA A 111 -4.20 -3.10 -24.24
N SER A 112 -5.29 -2.38 -24.54
CA SER A 112 -5.54 -1.05 -23.98
C SER A 112 -5.68 -1.10 -22.45
N LEU A 113 -6.41 -2.08 -21.90
CA LEU A 113 -6.56 -2.23 -20.44
C LEU A 113 -5.24 -2.60 -19.76
N GLN A 114 -4.43 -3.48 -20.37
CA GLN A 114 -3.12 -3.84 -19.85
C GLN A 114 -2.19 -2.63 -19.80
N SER A 115 -2.14 -1.85 -20.88
CA SER A 115 -1.40 -0.59 -20.95
C SER A 115 -1.89 0.43 -19.91
N ASP A 116 -3.20 0.53 -19.68
CA ASP A 116 -3.76 1.38 -18.63
C ASP A 116 -3.31 0.97 -17.23
N ILE A 117 -3.19 -0.33 -16.96
CA ILE A 117 -2.69 -0.85 -15.68
C ILE A 117 -1.19 -0.57 -15.53
N ASP A 118 -0.38 -0.84 -16.56
CA ASP A 118 1.06 -0.54 -16.54
C ASP A 118 1.31 0.94 -16.29
N ARG A 119 0.57 1.80 -17.00
CA ARG A 119 0.61 3.25 -16.81
C ARG A 119 0.24 3.63 -15.38
N PHE A 120 -0.80 3.02 -14.80
CA PHE A 120 -1.18 3.29 -13.42
C PHE A 120 -0.05 2.93 -12.44
N ILE A 121 0.53 1.74 -12.55
CA ILE A 121 1.63 1.29 -11.67
C ILE A 121 2.84 2.22 -11.81
N ASN A 122 3.22 2.54 -13.05
CA ASN A 122 4.38 3.37 -13.31
C ASN A 122 4.18 4.82 -12.85
N GLU A 123 3.11 5.48 -13.29
CA GLU A 123 2.90 6.91 -13.02
C GLU A 123 2.41 7.18 -11.59
N LYS A 124 1.43 6.41 -11.11
CA LYS A 124 0.77 6.69 -9.82
C LYS A 124 1.51 6.13 -8.62
N ILE A 125 2.39 5.16 -8.82
CA ILE A 125 3.15 4.52 -7.74
C ILE A 125 4.65 4.76 -7.94
N ALA A 126 5.28 4.17 -8.96
CA ALA A 126 6.74 4.17 -9.08
C ALA A 126 7.37 5.57 -9.28
N LEU A 127 6.84 6.36 -10.21
CA LEU A 127 7.29 7.73 -10.45
C LEU A 127 6.89 8.67 -9.30
N ALA A 128 5.70 8.46 -8.73
CA ALA A 128 5.24 9.23 -7.57
C ALA A 128 6.18 9.03 -6.36
N ASP A 129 6.60 7.79 -6.08
CA ASP A 129 7.57 7.48 -5.01
C ASP A 129 8.89 8.21 -5.24
N LYS A 130 9.43 8.21 -6.48
CA LYS A 130 10.65 8.96 -6.80
C LYS A 130 10.52 10.46 -6.55
N VAL A 131 9.37 11.05 -6.89
CA VAL A 131 9.09 12.47 -6.66
C VAL A 131 9.01 12.75 -5.16
N ILE A 132 8.28 11.93 -4.40
CA ILE A 132 8.17 12.05 -2.94
C ILE A 132 9.56 11.96 -2.29
N VAL A 133 10.38 10.98 -2.70
CA VAL A 133 11.74 10.80 -2.20
C VAL A 133 12.58 12.06 -2.44
N ARG A 134 12.62 12.56 -3.68
CA ARG A 134 13.37 13.77 -4.02
C ARG A 134 12.96 14.97 -3.17
N HIS A 135 11.67 15.18 -2.96
CA HIS A 135 11.18 16.28 -2.12
C HIS A 135 11.46 16.08 -0.63
N ALA A 136 11.19 14.88 -0.10
CA ALA A 136 11.38 14.59 1.32
C ALA A 136 12.85 14.70 1.74
N VAL A 137 13.79 14.27 0.90
CA VAL A 137 15.22 14.38 1.19
C VAL A 137 15.69 15.83 1.32
N THR A 138 15.04 16.81 0.65
CA THR A 138 15.35 18.24 0.85
C THR A 138 15.06 18.72 2.28
N LYS A 139 14.23 17.99 3.02
CA LYS A 139 13.86 18.30 4.42
C LYS A 139 14.77 17.64 5.45
N ILE A 140 15.74 16.84 5.02
CA ILE A 140 16.74 16.21 5.88
C ILE A 140 18.00 17.09 5.89
N SER A 141 18.54 17.36 7.05
CA SER A 141 19.77 18.15 7.26
C SER A 141 20.83 17.30 7.94
N ASP A 142 22.10 17.68 7.78
CA ASP A 142 23.17 17.04 8.54
C ASP A 142 23.00 17.29 10.04
N GLY A 143 23.27 16.27 10.84
CA GLY A 143 23.03 16.25 12.29
C GLY A 143 21.61 15.82 12.68
N ASP A 144 20.73 15.52 11.73
CA ASP A 144 19.36 15.10 12.04
C ASP A 144 19.28 13.77 12.79
N VAL A 145 18.26 13.68 13.66
CA VAL A 145 17.79 12.45 14.28
C VAL A 145 16.38 12.22 13.77
N LEU A 146 16.25 11.28 12.83
CA LEU A 146 15.01 11.02 12.11
C LEU A 146 14.25 9.88 12.77
N LEU A 147 13.02 10.12 13.23
CA LEU A 147 12.18 9.06 13.77
C LEU A 147 11.19 8.53 12.73
N THR A 148 11.01 7.22 12.68
CA THR A 148 9.95 6.57 11.90
C THR A 148 9.25 5.48 12.71
N TYR A 149 8.10 5.01 12.23
CA TYR A 149 7.26 4.04 12.92
C TYR A 149 6.80 2.90 12.00
N GLY A 150 7.03 1.66 12.45
CA GLY A 150 6.70 0.45 11.69
C GLY A 150 7.57 0.29 10.44
N SER A 151 7.00 -0.32 9.39
CA SER A 151 7.67 -0.48 8.10
C SER A 151 6.90 0.23 6.99
N SER A 152 7.58 1.13 6.28
CA SER A 152 7.03 1.87 5.14
C SER A 152 8.04 1.92 4.00
N CYS A 153 7.63 1.45 2.81
CA CYS A 153 8.48 1.41 1.62
C CYS A 153 8.96 2.82 1.21
N VAL A 154 8.06 3.81 1.19
CA VAL A 154 8.43 5.18 0.82
C VAL A 154 9.42 5.79 1.81
N ILE A 155 9.30 5.48 3.11
CA ILE A 155 10.26 5.98 4.12
C ILE A 155 11.61 5.27 3.99
N GLU A 156 11.61 3.96 3.75
CA GLU A 156 12.82 3.20 3.44
C GLU A 156 13.57 3.83 2.25
N MET A 157 12.86 4.17 1.17
CA MET A 157 13.43 4.81 -0.01
C MET A 157 13.99 6.20 0.31
N ILE A 158 13.28 7.02 1.11
CA ILE A 158 13.73 8.35 1.53
C ILE A 158 15.03 8.26 2.32
N LEU A 159 15.07 7.40 3.35
CA LEU A 159 16.22 7.26 4.23
C LEU A 159 17.43 6.68 3.49
N SER A 160 17.19 5.67 2.65
CA SER A 160 18.26 5.09 1.81
C SER A 160 18.86 6.13 0.87
N TYR A 161 18.00 6.86 0.14
CA TYR A 161 18.47 7.86 -0.82
C TYR A 161 19.16 9.04 -0.15
N ALA A 162 18.69 9.47 1.03
CA ALA A 162 19.37 10.50 1.81
C ALA A 162 20.78 10.06 2.24
N HIS A 163 20.95 8.78 2.63
CA HIS A 163 22.25 8.23 2.97
C HIS A 163 23.17 8.10 1.75
N GLU A 164 22.64 7.66 0.61
CA GLU A 164 23.38 7.57 -0.67
C GLU A 164 23.90 8.94 -1.14
N LEU A 165 23.20 10.03 -0.79
CA LEU A 165 23.65 11.41 -1.04
C LEU A 165 24.71 11.91 -0.05
N GLY A 166 25.13 11.09 0.91
CA GLY A 166 26.16 11.43 1.89
C GLY A 166 25.67 12.26 3.08
N LYS A 167 24.35 12.40 3.28
CA LYS A 167 23.81 13.13 4.44
C LYS A 167 24.16 12.43 5.74
N GLN A 168 24.54 13.21 6.75
CA GLN A 168 24.92 12.71 8.06
C GLN A 168 23.74 12.78 9.02
N PHE A 169 23.10 11.65 9.27
CA PHE A 169 21.95 11.54 10.19
C PHE A 169 21.92 10.16 10.82
N ARG A 170 21.10 10.00 11.87
CA ARG A 170 20.73 8.68 12.41
C ARG A 170 19.23 8.51 12.45
N VAL A 171 18.78 7.25 12.46
CA VAL A 171 17.36 6.90 12.39
C VAL A 171 16.91 6.22 13.68
N VAL A 172 15.83 6.70 14.29
CA VAL A 172 15.12 6.02 15.36
C VAL A 172 13.94 5.25 14.76
N VAL A 173 14.01 3.92 14.76
CA VAL A 173 12.94 3.04 14.32
C VAL A 173 12.09 2.65 15.54
N VAL A 174 10.88 3.19 15.60
CA VAL A 174 9.89 2.84 16.62
C VAL A 174 9.03 1.69 16.10
N ASP A 175 8.80 0.70 16.95
CA ASP A 175 8.04 -0.50 16.58
C ASP A 175 6.98 -0.86 17.63
N SER A 176 6.03 -1.71 17.24
CA SER A 176 4.95 -2.16 18.11
C SER A 176 4.54 -3.61 17.84
N ARG A 177 4.01 -4.24 18.89
CA ARG A 177 3.44 -5.58 18.81
C ARG A 177 2.13 -5.56 18.00
N PRO A 178 1.71 -6.70 17.40
CA PRO A 178 2.34 -8.02 17.51
C PRO A 178 3.39 -8.35 16.45
N LYS A 179 3.33 -7.75 15.26
CA LYS A 179 4.13 -8.19 14.10
C LYS A 179 5.58 -7.69 14.08
N LEU A 180 5.90 -6.65 14.86
CA LEU A 180 7.24 -6.05 14.91
C LEU A 180 7.80 -5.73 13.51
N GLU A 181 6.96 -5.09 12.67
CA GLU A 181 7.29 -4.79 11.27
C GLU A 181 8.52 -3.85 11.17
N GLY A 182 8.77 -3.03 12.19
CA GLY A 182 9.92 -2.12 12.24
C GLY A 182 11.28 -2.85 12.19
N GLN A 183 11.36 -4.10 12.65
CA GLN A 183 12.58 -4.90 12.52
C GLN A 183 12.99 -5.16 11.07
N VAL A 184 12.02 -5.25 10.16
CA VAL A 184 12.30 -5.43 8.73
C VAL A 184 12.94 -4.16 8.17
N LEU A 185 12.39 -2.99 8.51
CA LEU A 185 12.95 -1.71 8.09
C LEU A 185 14.36 -1.50 8.67
N LEU A 186 14.53 -1.77 9.97
CA LEU A 186 15.82 -1.69 10.66
C LEU A 186 16.89 -2.51 9.94
N ARG A 187 16.61 -3.79 9.66
CA ARG A 187 17.56 -4.69 8.96
C ARG A 187 17.98 -4.14 7.60
N LYS A 188 17.04 -3.59 6.83
CA LYS A 188 17.33 -3.02 5.51
C LYS A 188 18.18 -1.74 5.60
N LEU A 189 17.92 -0.87 6.57
CA LEU A 189 18.69 0.36 6.76
C LEU A 189 20.11 0.06 7.26
N VAL A 190 20.25 -0.85 8.23
CA VAL A 190 21.56 -1.29 8.75
C VAL A 190 22.38 -1.97 7.65
N ALA A 191 21.77 -2.81 6.81
CA ALA A 191 22.45 -3.43 5.67
C ALA A 191 23.00 -2.41 4.66
N LYS A 192 22.45 -1.19 4.63
CA LYS A 192 22.95 -0.07 3.82
C LYS A 192 23.94 0.85 4.55
N GLY A 193 24.30 0.55 5.80
CA GLY A 193 25.23 1.36 6.59
C GLY A 193 24.59 2.54 7.34
N VAL A 194 23.26 2.65 7.38
CA VAL A 194 22.57 3.73 8.09
C VAL A 194 22.62 3.49 9.60
N SER A 195 23.10 4.48 10.36
CA SER A 195 23.09 4.44 11.83
C SER A 195 21.65 4.43 12.35
N CYS A 196 21.27 3.36 13.08
CA CYS A 196 19.91 3.16 13.55
C CYS A 196 19.85 2.86 15.05
N THR A 197 18.82 3.39 15.70
CA THR A 197 18.38 3.03 17.05
C THR A 197 17.01 2.37 16.95
N TYR A 198 16.80 1.25 17.63
CA TYR A 198 15.51 0.56 17.66
C TYR A 198 14.86 0.71 19.04
N THR A 199 13.57 1.02 19.06
CA THR A 199 12.81 1.14 20.30
C THR A 199 11.35 0.74 20.13
N HIS A 200 10.66 0.52 21.23
CA HIS A 200 9.23 0.23 21.23
C HIS A 200 8.40 1.50 21.42
N ILE A 201 7.14 1.45 20.96
CA ILE A 201 6.15 2.52 21.12
C ILE A 201 6.03 3.05 22.56
N ASN A 202 6.28 2.21 23.57
CA ASN A 202 6.22 2.60 24.98
C ASN A 202 7.35 3.54 25.42
N ALA A 203 8.46 3.59 24.68
CA ALA A 203 9.63 4.40 24.98
C ALA A 203 9.74 5.65 24.07
N ILE A 204 8.67 5.98 23.33
CA ILE A 204 8.67 7.15 22.43
C ILE A 204 8.93 8.43 23.22
N SER A 205 8.30 8.63 24.38
CA SER A 205 8.47 9.85 25.18
C SER A 205 9.93 10.05 25.61
N TYR A 206 10.62 8.95 25.94
CA TYR A 206 12.03 8.98 26.31
C TYR A 206 12.92 9.38 25.12
N ILE A 207 12.75 8.73 23.97
CA ILE A 207 13.62 8.97 22.81
C ILE A 207 13.31 10.28 22.06
N MET A 208 12.07 10.80 22.17
CA MET A 208 11.63 11.98 21.41
C MET A 208 12.45 13.23 21.72
N HIS A 209 13.04 13.33 22.93
CA HIS A 209 13.94 14.43 23.31
C HIS A 209 15.16 14.57 22.37
N GLU A 210 15.58 13.49 21.74
CA GLU A 210 16.73 13.49 20.82
C GLU A 210 16.32 13.70 19.36
N VAL A 211 15.02 13.58 19.04
CA VAL A 211 14.51 13.53 17.67
C VAL A 211 14.34 14.94 17.12
N THR A 212 14.86 15.18 15.90
CA THR A 212 14.72 16.47 15.22
C THR A 212 13.52 16.50 14.29
N ARG A 213 13.20 15.37 13.64
CA ARG A 213 12.12 15.26 12.64
C ARG A 213 11.49 13.87 12.65
N VAL A 214 10.19 13.80 12.43
CA VAL A 214 9.44 12.53 12.35
C VAL A 214 8.95 12.30 10.92
N PHE A 215 9.26 11.16 10.33
CA PHE A 215 8.81 10.74 9.00
C PHE A 215 7.90 9.52 9.09
N LEU A 216 6.66 9.66 8.63
CA LEU A 216 5.65 8.59 8.69
C LEU A 216 5.07 8.33 7.31
N GLY A 217 4.90 7.05 6.97
CA GLY A 217 4.12 6.64 5.82
C GLY A 217 2.62 6.65 6.14
N ALA A 218 1.79 7.00 5.16
CA ALA A 218 0.34 6.85 5.26
C ALA A 218 -0.18 5.69 4.41
N SER A 219 -1.22 5.02 4.91
CA SER A 219 -2.02 4.10 4.11
C SER A 219 -3.06 4.83 3.25
N SER A 220 -3.55 5.99 3.73
CA SER A 220 -4.40 6.92 2.99
C SER A 220 -4.44 8.29 3.67
N VAL A 221 -4.82 9.31 2.91
CA VAL A 221 -5.21 10.62 3.43
C VAL A 221 -6.67 10.87 3.04
N LEU A 222 -7.50 11.18 4.03
CA LEU A 222 -8.92 11.45 3.87
C LEU A 222 -9.17 12.91 3.45
N SER A 223 -10.36 13.19 2.92
CA SER A 223 -10.73 14.52 2.43
C SER A 223 -10.72 15.62 3.50
N ASN A 224 -10.91 15.26 4.78
CA ASN A 224 -10.78 16.17 5.92
C ASN A 224 -9.34 16.35 6.43
N GLY A 225 -8.34 15.82 5.70
CA GLY A 225 -6.93 15.86 6.10
C GLY A 225 -6.51 14.78 7.11
N THR A 226 -7.42 13.88 7.52
CA THR A 226 -7.08 12.79 8.44
C THR A 226 -6.11 11.82 7.78
N VAL A 227 -5.03 11.50 8.48
CA VAL A 227 -4.02 10.54 8.03
C VAL A 227 -4.39 9.16 8.55
N TYR A 228 -4.76 8.26 7.64
CA TYR A 228 -5.05 6.87 7.94
C TYR A 228 -3.77 6.04 7.76
N SER A 229 -3.26 5.44 8.83
CA SER A 229 -2.04 4.62 8.81
C SER A 229 -2.11 3.49 9.86
N ARG A 230 -0.96 2.88 10.16
CA ARG A 230 -0.86 1.79 11.14
C ARG A 230 -1.31 2.28 12.54
N VAL A 231 -1.86 1.35 13.32
CA VAL A 231 -2.16 1.61 14.75
C VAL A 231 -0.89 2.08 15.45
N GLY A 232 -0.97 3.18 16.20
CA GLY A 232 0.18 3.81 16.87
C GLY A 232 0.79 5.02 16.13
N THR A 233 0.50 5.24 14.84
CA THR A 233 0.94 6.44 14.11
C THR A 233 0.45 7.72 14.80
N ALA A 234 -0.80 7.74 15.26
CA ALA A 234 -1.35 8.88 16.00
C ALA A 234 -0.63 9.10 17.33
N CYS A 235 -0.25 8.04 18.05
CA CYS A 235 0.52 8.14 19.29
C CYS A 235 1.89 8.78 19.06
N VAL A 236 2.61 8.32 18.03
CA VAL A 236 3.90 8.91 17.63
C VAL A 236 3.73 10.39 17.30
N ALA A 237 2.72 10.75 16.51
CA ALA A 237 2.47 12.13 16.12
C ALA A 237 2.07 13.02 17.30
N MET A 238 1.26 12.53 18.24
CA MET A 238 0.87 13.26 19.45
C MET A 238 2.08 13.55 20.34
N VAL A 239 2.96 12.56 20.55
CA VAL A 239 4.16 12.76 21.36
C VAL A 239 5.10 13.74 20.64
N ALA A 240 5.33 13.57 19.33
CA ALA A 240 6.14 14.50 18.55
C ALA A 240 5.63 15.95 18.66
N HIS A 241 4.31 16.14 18.55
CA HIS A 241 3.68 17.44 18.72
C HIS A 241 3.90 18.03 20.12
N ALA A 242 3.77 17.24 21.18
CA ALA A 242 4.06 17.68 22.56
C ALA A 242 5.51 18.15 22.73
N PHE A 243 6.46 17.52 22.03
CA PHE A 243 7.87 17.90 21.99
C PHE A 243 8.21 18.97 20.94
N ARG A 244 7.21 19.50 20.22
CA ARG A 244 7.38 20.47 19.12
C ARG A 244 8.27 19.97 17.98
N VAL A 245 8.30 18.64 17.79
CA VAL A 245 9.01 17.98 16.69
C VAL A 245 8.08 17.91 15.47
N PRO A 246 8.51 18.40 14.30
CA PRO A 246 7.68 18.38 13.09
C PRO A 246 7.45 16.95 12.59
N VAL A 247 6.20 16.66 12.24
CA VAL A 247 5.78 15.39 11.64
C VAL A 247 5.55 15.57 10.14
N ILE A 248 6.26 14.80 9.33
CA ILE A 248 6.19 14.78 7.87
C ILE A 248 5.53 13.48 7.43
N ILE A 249 4.38 13.60 6.77
CA ILE A 249 3.64 12.47 6.22
C ILE A 249 4.00 12.30 4.74
N CYS A 250 4.45 11.11 4.38
CA CYS A 250 4.75 10.74 3.00
C CYS A 250 3.65 9.82 2.46
N CYS A 251 2.93 10.30 1.45
CA CYS A 251 1.82 9.60 0.83
C CYS A 251 1.68 9.96 -0.64
N GLU A 252 1.40 8.97 -1.46
CA GLU A 252 1.12 9.06 -2.88
C GLU A 252 -0.33 9.53 -3.09
N ALA A 253 -0.55 10.38 -4.08
CA ALA A 253 -1.84 11.01 -4.33
C ALA A 253 -2.97 9.99 -4.61
N TYR A 254 -2.65 8.83 -5.22
CA TYR A 254 -3.66 7.81 -5.53
C TYR A 254 -4.23 7.12 -4.28
N LYS A 255 -3.61 7.30 -3.11
CA LYS A 255 -4.14 6.82 -1.82
C LYS A 255 -5.11 7.80 -1.19
N PHE A 256 -5.37 8.96 -1.79
CA PHE A 256 -6.32 9.93 -1.25
C PHE A 256 -7.75 9.42 -1.42
N HIS A 257 -8.60 9.69 -0.44
CA HIS A 257 -9.95 9.13 -0.42
C HIS A 257 -10.99 10.15 0.04
N GLU A 258 -12.13 10.17 -0.65
CA GLU A 258 -13.21 11.15 -0.44
C GLU A 258 -13.95 10.98 0.89
N ARG A 259 -13.93 9.76 1.46
CA ARG A 259 -14.51 9.44 2.77
C ARG A 259 -13.94 10.34 3.86
N VAL A 260 -14.81 10.80 4.75
CA VAL A 260 -14.47 11.43 6.03
C VAL A 260 -14.69 10.42 7.14
N GLN A 261 -13.78 10.38 8.11
CA GLN A 261 -13.87 9.53 9.29
C GLN A 261 -13.48 10.37 10.51
N LEU A 262 -14.32 10.32 11.56
CA LEU A 262 -14.17 11.13 12.76
C LEU A 262 -13.52 10.36 13.93
N ASP A 263 -13.63 9.03 13.92
CA ASP A 263 -13.06 8.13 14.92
C ASP A 263 -12.27 6.99 14.27
N SER A 264 -11.46 6.27 15.03
CA SER A 264 -10.65 5.14 14.49
C SER A 264 -11.35 3.78 14.58
N ILE A 265 -12.68 3.75 14.80
CA ILE A 265 -13.46 2.54 15.12
C ILE A 265 -14.40 2.18 13.97
N CYS A 266 -15.13 3.14 13.41
CA CYS A 266 -16.19 2.92 12.42
C CYS A 266 -15.72 2.22 11.13
N SER A 267 -14.45 2.40 10.75
CA SER A 267 -13.85 1.75 9.58
C SER A 267 -12.42 1.40 9.89
N ASN A 268 -12.17 0.14 10.25
CA ASN A 268 -10.84 -0.37 10.58
C ASN A 268 -10.70 -1.86 10.17
N GLU A 269 -9.46 -2.33 10.04
CA GLU A 269 -9.13 -3.72 9.73
C GLU A 269 -8.79 -4.46 11.03
N LEU A 270 -9.57 -5.49 11.37
CA LEU A 270 -9.24 -6.38 12.48
C LEU A 270 -8.17 -7.37 12.05
N VAL A 271 -7.13 -7.51 12.88
CA VAL A 271 -6.10 -8.54 12.70
C VAL A 271 -6.46 -9.68 13.63
N TYR A 272 -6.83 -10.83 13.06
CA TYR A 272 -6.96 -12.07 13.81
C TYR A 272 -5.55 -12.62 14.08
N SER A 273 -5.25 -12.82 15.36
CA SER A 273 -4.03 -13.46 15.87
C SER A 273 -4.13 -14.97 15.79
#